data_AF-A0A7W7XE02-F1
#
_entry.id   AF-A0A7W7XE02-F1
#
_cell.length_a   1.000
_cell.length_b   1.000
_cell.length_c   1.000
_cell.angle_alpha   90.00
_cell.angle_beta   90.00
_cell.angle_gamma   90.00
#
_symmetry.space_group_name_H-M   'P 1'
#
loop_
_entity.id
_entity.type
_entity.pdbx_description
1 polymer ?
#
loop_
_entity_poly.entity_id
_entity_poly.type
_entity_poly.pdbx_seq_one_letter_code
_entity_poly.pdbx_strand_id
1 'polypeptide(L)'
;MSVPVSNGDSRDQTEVNLATGTNRDRAVFDLLGNPRQWRQRAVERIDLTSALFEDRRRSVQAADLAGMLRPYIKRGHTHARLYLPIGTFPKGPLLDFAVTVDEKPAYLLPREAHGYFQAEYLNHLMLTHHGEELAPDVNDLLRRVCSFAPGVWQQLRQDLDSEREPVVAYLNATGLGTLVGKDPLEVGDVHDLVCVARSVGELVRQFAPQDVDSPSENPLLALPFLDAGGVHSLAVILATLEKLRNSLRLSSEHPVSEDRRFVATYADYGRHWDALVECVVPLERPFMIRTSEKRAVRLEEPFGEGSRKWLSDVGRKKAHQLINYGDASSNHVTCRITDSNVEFVSDGWRVLDERYGEIDALADAAEVTPEIVAFYDSKADRPNRLWLELPLRQTPAAAVGMWTVLFMIGTALISFLIFVFNWFESGRSHSLSGTDVAVILVPSAIAAALLLVREASTLSTRLNKYWRYGAAGVLGFLWLITLIFYGISKVKWGG
;
A
#
# COMPACT_ATOMS: atom_id res chain seq x y z
N MET A 1 44.97 -30.43 23.45
CA MET A 1 43.88 -30.64 22.47
C MET A 1 44.04 -29.60 21.38
N SER A 2 44.60 -30.03 20.25
CA SER A 2 44.86 -29.22 19.07
C SER A 2 43.56 -29.01 18.28
N VAL A 3 43.16 -27.76 18.11
CA VAL A 3 42.06 -27.35 17.23
C VAL A 3 42.49 -27.66 15.79
N PRO A 4 41.68 -28.40 15.00
CA PRO A 4 42.02 -28.65 13.61
C PRO A 4 41.87 -27.34 12.83
N VAL A 5 42.99 -26.87 12.27
CA VAL A 5 43.03 -25.83 11.24
C VAL A 5 42.33 -26.43 10.02
N SER A 6 41.11 -25.98 9.72
CA SER A 6 40.41 -26.39 8.52
C SER A 6 41.15 -25.82 7.31
N ASN A 7 41.69 -26.70 6.47
CA ASN A 7 42.19 -26.33 5.15
C ASN A 7 41.08 -25.60 4.37
N GLY A 8 41.29 -24.30 4.14
CA GLY A 8 40.61 -23.53 3.10
C GLY A 8 41.10 -23.98 1.71
N ASP A 9 40.48 -23.45 0.66
CA ASP A 9 40.89 -23.59 -0.76
C ASP A 9 40.39 -24.78 -1.58
N SER A 10 39.13 -25.18 -1.40
CA SER A 10 38.36 -25.79 -2.50
C SER A 10 36.96 -25.20 -2.73
N ARG A 11 36.51 -24.26 -1.88
CA ARG A 11 35.21 -23.59 -2.03
C ARG A 11 35.22 -22.39 -3.00
N ASP A 12 36.40 -21.82 -3.28
CA ASP A 12 36.51 -20.57 -4.05
C ASP A 12 36.38 -20.72 -5.57
N GLN A 13 36.44 -21.94 -6.12
CA GLN A 13 36.23 -22.13 -7.56
C GLN A 13 34.76 -22.29 -7.97
N THR A 14 33.87 -22.56 -7.01
CA THR A 14 32.45 -22.86 -7.28
C THR A 14 31.52 -21.64 -7.24
N GLU A 15 31.93 -20.54 -6.61
CA GLU A 15 31.10 -19.34 -6.45
C GLU A 15 31.70 -18.16 -7.22
N VAL A 16 30.87 -17.46 -7.99
CA VAL A 16 31.24 -16.19 -8.64
C VAL A 16 30.59 -15.02 -7.90
N ASN A 17 31.39 -14.00 -7.57
CA ASN A 17 30.87 -12.80 -6.92
C ASN A 17 30.50 -11.74 -7.97
N LEU A 18 29.20 -11.69 -8.30
CA LEU A 18 28.60 -10.66 -9.16
C LEU A 18 28.06 -9.47 -8.36
N ALA A 19 28.07 -9.51 -7.02
CA ALA A 19 27.70 -8.38 -6.17
C ALA A 19 28.79 -7.28 -6.14
N THR A 20 29.96 -7.55 -6.74
CA THR A 20 31.09 -6.63 -6.84
C THR A 20 31.63 -6.57 -8.27
N GLY A 21 32.18 -5.43 -8.69
CA GLY A 21 32.85 -5.27 -9.98
C GLY A 21 31.98 -4.73 -11.12
N THR A 22 32.54 -4.72 -12.33
CA THR A 22 31.96 -4.03 -13.51
C THR A 22 30.71 -4.69 -14.08
N ASN A 23 30.52 -6.00 -13.83
CA ASN A 23 29.38 -6.77 -14.36
C ASN A 23 28.17 -6.77 -13.42
N ARG A 24 28.32 -6.22 -12.21
CA ARG A 24 27.30 -6.21 -11.17
C ARG A 24 26.00 -5.60 -11.65
N ASP A 25 26.08 -4.39 -12.20
CA ASP A 25 24.92 -3.61 -12.56
C ASP A 25 24.18 -4.26 -13.75
N ARG A 26 24.92 -4.74 -14.76
CA ARG A 26 24.35 -5.42 -15.94
C ARG A 26 23.60 -6.71 -15.58
N ALA A 27 24.16 -7.53 -14.69
CA ALA A 27 23.47 -8.74 -14.22
C ALA A 27 22.15 -8.42 -13.51
N VAL A 28 22.11 -7.35 -12.71
CA VAL A 28 20.88 -6.87 -12.06
C VAL A 28 19.87 -6.37 -13.09
N PHE A 29 20.33 -5.63 -14.11
CA PHE A 29 19.46 -5.09 -15.16
C PHE A 29 18.81 -6.17 -16.01
N ASP A 30 19.54 -7.24 -16.35
CA ASP A 30 18.95 -8.38 -17.06
C ASP A 30 17.85 -9.05 -16.23
N LEU A 31 18.06 -9.18 -14.91
CA LEU A 31 17.09 -9.75 -13.98
C LEU A 31 15.85 -8.85 -13.78
N LEU A 32 16.04 -7.53 -13.69
CA LEU A 32 14.97 -6.53 -13.61
C LEU A 32 14.19 -6.42 -14.92
N GLY A 33 14.89 -6.47 -16.05
CA GLY A 33 14.30 -6.33 -17.37
C GLY A 33 13.56 -7.56 -17.86
N ASN A 34 13.83 -8.74 -17.30
CA ASN A 34 13.26 -9.98 -17.81
C ASN A 34 12.71 -10.88 -16.69
N PRO A 35 11.84 -10.38 -15.79
CA PRO A 35 11.42 -11.13 -14.61
C PRO A 35 10.74 -12.46 -14.98
N ARG A 36 9.92 -12.50 -16.03
CA ARG A 36 9.24 -13.72 -16.50
C ARG A 36 10.18 -14.78 -17.07
N GLN A 37 11.36 -14.40 -17.59
CA GLN A 37 12.29 -15.38 -18.16
C GLN A 37 12.89 -16.28 -17.07
N TRP A 38 13.04 -15.77 -15.85
CA TRP A 38 13.63 -16.52 -14.75
C TRP A 38 12.67 -16.81 -13.59
N ARG A 39 11.57 -16.07 -13.43
CA ARG A 39 10.51 -16.36 -12.43
C ARG A 39 9.43 -17.24 -13.06
N GLN A 40 9.44 -18.53 -12.74
CA GLN A 40 8.53 -19.52 -13.33
C GLN A 40 7.13 -19.45 -12.71
N ARG A 41 7.06 -19.34 -11.39
CA ARG A 41 5.79 -19.32 -10.66
C ARG A 41 5.88 -18.38 -9.48
N ALA A 42 4.90 -17.51 -9.32
CA ALA A 42 4.71 -16.75 -8.10
C ALA A 42 3.42 -17.17 -7.40
N VAL A 43 3.49 -17.34 -6.09
CA VAL A 43 2.35 -17.61 -5.22
C VAL A 43 2.29 -16.51 -4.18
N GLU A 44 1.25 -15.68 -4.22
CA GLU A 44 1.00 -14.63 -3.24
C GLU A 44 -0.19 -15.03 -2.36
N ARG A 45 0.01 -14.96 -1.04
CA ARG A 45 -1.00 -15.18 -0.02
C ARG A 45 -1.17 -13.91 0.80
N ILE A 46 -2.40 -13.43 0.90
CA ILE A 46 -2.78 -12.26 1.67
C ILE A 46 -3.76 -12.73 2.74
N ASP A 47 -3.37 -12.63 4.01
CA ASP A 47 -4.21 -12.95 5.15
C ASP A 47 -4.69 -11.63 5.78
N LEU A 48 -5.99 -11.35 5.70
CA LEU A 48 -6.64 -10.21 6.34
C LEU A 48 -6.82 -10.52 7.84
N THR A 49 -5.78 -10.20 8.62
CA THR A 49 -5.71 -10.56 10.05
C THR A 49 -6.33 -9.53 10.99
N SER A 50 -6.37 -8.26 10.59
CA SER A 50 -6.91 -7.17 11.41
C SER A 50 -7.45 -6.02 10.57
N ALA A 51 -8.10 -5.03 11.22
CA ALA A 51 -8.50 -3.79 10.54
C ALA A 51 -7.33 -2.89 10.15
N LEU A 52 -6.16 -3.09 10.75
CA LEU A 52 -5.01 -2.21 10.59
C LEU A 52 -3.99 -2.83 9.65
N PHE A 53 -3.76 -4.13 9.79
CA PHE A 53 -2.72 -4.86 9.08
C PHE A 53 -3.24 -6.14 8.45
N GLU A 54 -2.66 -6.47 7.31
CA GLU A 54 -2.70 -7.78 6.67
C GLU A 54 -1.30 -8.40 6.68
N ASP A 55 -1.26 -9.72 6.75
CA ASP A 55 -0.03 -10.47 6.59
C ASP A 55 0.08 -10.93 5.14
N ARG A 56 1.16 -10.56 4.47
CA ARG A 56 1.46 -11.00 3.11
C ARG A 56 2.61 -11.98 3.11
N ARG A 57 2.46 -13.03 2.32
CA ARG A 57 3.53 -14.00 2.05
C ARG A 57 3.58 -14.23 0.56
N ARG A 58 4.78 -14.16 -0.01
CA ARG A 58 4.98 -14.42 -1.43
C ARG A 58 6.10 -15.43 -1.60
N SER A 59 5.87 -16.39 -2.48
CA SER A 59 6.84 -17.42 -2.85
C SER A 59 7.05 -17.39 -4.36
N VAL A 60 8.27 -17.14 -4.79
CA VAL A 60 8.64 -17.12 -6.21
C VAL A 60 9.57 -18.30 -6.47
N GLN A 61 9.15 -19.19 -7.37
CA GLN A 61 9.99 -20.26 -7.90
C GLN A 61 10.78 -19.71 -9.09
N ALA A 62 12.10 -19.68 -8.93
CA ALA A 62 13.03 -19.28 -9.97
C ALA A 62 13.50 -20.51 -10.78
N ALA A 63 13.67 -20.34 -12.08
CA ALA A 63 14.43 -21.26 -12.93
C ALA A 63 15.93 -21.21 -12.58
N ASP A 64 16.69 -22.10 -13.21
CA ASP A 64 18.14 -21.96 -13.21
C ASP A 64 18.55 -20.63 -13.88
N LEU A 65 19.61 -20.01 -13.36
CA LEU A 65 20.09 -18.71 -13.83
C LEU A 65 21.32 -18.81 -14.74
N ALA A 66 21.83 -20.02 -14.98
CA ALA A 66 23.03 -20.25 -15.77
C ALA A 66 22.91 -19.67 -17.18
N GLY A 67 21.75 -19.82 -17.83
CA GLY A 67 21.48 -19.26 -19.15
C GLY A 67 21.51 -17.73 -19.17
N MET A 68 20.82 -17.10 -18.22
CA MET A 68 20.67 -15.65 -18.12
C MET A 68 21.97 -14.96 -17.70
N LEU A 69 22.70 -15.55 -16.75
CA LEU A 69 23.93 -14.97 -16.21
C LEU A 69 25.19 -15.37 -16.98
N ARG A 70 25.06 -16.21 -18.02
CA ARG A 70 26.16 -16.71 -18.84
C ARG A 70 27.14 -15.63 -19.34
N PRO A 71 26.70 -14.43 -19.75
CA PRO A 71 27.62 -13.37 -20.18
C PRO A 71 28.56 -12.87 -19.07
N TYR A 72 28.21 -13.10 -17.81
CA TYR A 72 28.91 -12.54 -16.64
C TYR A 72 29.72 -13.58 -15.86
N ILE A 73 29.53 -14.87 -16.15
CA ILE A 73 30.11 -15.99 -15.39
C ILE A 73 30.99 -16.87 -16.28
N LYS A 74 32.07 -17.41 -15.71
CA LYS A 74 32.90 -18.43 -16.38
C LYS A 74 32.26 -19.81 -16.24
N ARG A 75 32.59 -20.72 -17.18
CA ARG A 75 32.22 -22.14 -17.07
C ARG A 75 32.79 -22.74 -15.78
N GLY A 76 32.00 -23.55 -15.09
CA GLY A 76 32.40 -24.27 -13.87
C GLY A 76 31.90 -23.64 -12.56
N HIS A 77 31.41 -22.40 -12.58
CA HIS A 77 30.72 -21.84 -11.42
C HIS A 77 29.35 -22.49 -11.24
N THR A 78 29.05 -22.92 -10.01
CA THR A 78 27.78 -23.56 -9.64
C THR A 78 26.87 -22.62 -8.86
N HIS A 79 27.43 -21.57 -8.25
CA HIS A 79 26.73 -20.58 -7.46
C HIS A 79 27.16 -19.16 -7.85
N ALA A 80 26.28 -18.19 -7.66
CA ALA A 80 26.59 -16.79 -7.82
C ALA A 80 26.10 -15.97 -6.61
N ARG A 81 26.98 -15.11 -6.07
CA ARG A 81 26.60 -14.05 -5.14
C ARG A 81 26.20 -12.83 -5.94
N LEU A 82 24.97 -12.35 -5.80
CA LEU A 82 24.45 -11.25 -6.60
C LEU A 82 23.37 -10.46 -5.85
N TYR A 83 22.99 -9.31 -6.40
CA TYR A 83 21.80 -8.57 -5.98
C TYR A 83 20.59 -9.05 -6.76
N LEU A 84 19.66 -9.70 -6.08
CA LEU A 84 18.52 -10.37 -6.69
C LEU A 84 17.26 -9.51 -6.50
N PRO A 85 16.55 -9.11 -7.57
CA PRO A 85 15.25 -8.47 -7.42
C PRO A 85 14.23 -9.51 -6.98
N ILE A 86 13.65 -9.32 -5.79
CA ILE A 86 12.75 -10.29 -5.15
C ILE A 86 11.27 -10.00 -5.38
N GLY A 87 10.94 -8.78 -5.82
CA GLY A 87 9.57 -8.36 -6.09
C GLY A 87 9.43 -6.85 -5.95
N THR A 88 8.24 -6.36 -6.28
CA THR A 88 7.93 -4.93 -6.24
C THR A 88 7.06 -4.60 -5.03
N PHE A 89 7.39 -3.54 -4.31
CA PHE A 89 6.76 -3.14 -3.04
C PHE A 89 6.35 -1.67 -3.11
N PRO A 90 5.23 -1.25 -2.49
CA PRO A 90 4.86 0.16 -2.43
C PRO A 90 5.93 0.97 -1.69
N LYS A 91 6.09 2.24 -2.07
CA LYS A 91 6.99 3.16 -1.35
C LYS A 91 6.45 3.47 0.04
N GLY A 92 6.94 2.73 1.03
CA GLY A 92 6.51 2.85 2.42
C GLY A 92 7.40 2.03 3.35
N PRO A 93 7.12 2.04 4.65
CA PRO A 93 7.80 1.16 5.57
C PRO A 93 7.44 -0.30 5.27
N LEU A 94 8.45 -1.16 5.16
CA LEU A 94 8.27 -2.62 5.10
C LEU A 94 8.21 -3.15 6.54
N LEU A 95 7.01 -3.42 7.04
CA LEU A 95 6.80 -3.87 8.42
C LEU A 95 6.94 -5.39 8.50
N ASP A 96 7.58 -5.89 9.56
CA ASP A 96 7.83 -7.33 9.79
C ASP A 96 8.37 -8.05 8.54
N PHE A 97 9.23 -7.36 7.79
CA PHE A 97 9.75 -7.86 6.53
C PHE A 97 10.79 -8.95 6.76
N ALA A 98 10.58 -10.11 6.14
CA ALA A 98 11.57 -11.18 6.09
C ALA A 98 11.71 -11.72 4.67
N VAL A 99 12.93 -12.13 4.33
CA VAL A 99 13.25 -12.71 3.03
C VAL A 99 14.22 -13.88 3.18
N THR A 100 13.92 -14.95 2.47
CA THR A 100 14.82 -16.10 2.31
C THR A 100 14.97 -16.44 0.83
N VAL A 101 16.18 -16.79 0.42
CA VAL A 101 16.51 -17.24 -0.94
C VAL A 101 17.20 -18.59 -0.82
N ASP A 102 16.66 -19.61 -1.50
CA ASP A 102 17.14 -20.99 -1.43
C ASP A 102 17.28 -21.49 0.02
N GLU A 103 16.25 -21.23 0.83
CA GLU A 103 16.15 -21.58 2.26
C GLU A 103 17.18 -20.90 3.18
N LYS A 104 17.99 -19.99 2.65
CA LYS A 104 18.95 -19.18 3.41
C LYS A 104 18.41 -17.77 3.62
N PRO A 105 18.72 -17.11 4.74
CA PRO A 105 18.40 -15.70 4.91
C PRO A 105 19.12 -14.87 3.84
N ALA A 106 18.44 -13.85 3.33
CA ALA A 106 19.01 -12.87 2.41
C ALA A 106 18.95 -11.47 3.03
N TYR A 107 19.84 -10.58 2.61
CA TYR A 107 19.94 -9.24 3.18
C TYR A 107 19.33 -8.21 2.24
N LEU A 108 18.25 -7.56 2.69
CA LEU A 108 17.65 -6.45 1.97
C LEU A 108 18.65 -5.30 1.87
N LEU A 109 18.84 -4.77 0.66
CA LEU A 109 19.70 -3.62 0.45
C LEU A 109 19.10 -2.35 1.08
N PRO A 110 19.93 -1.37 1.47
CA PRO A 110 19.42 -0.08 1.92
C PRO A 110 18.70 0.64 0.78
N ARG A 111 17.78 1.55 1.15
CA ARG A 111 16.93 2.28 0.19
C ARG A 111 17.73 3.08 -0.85
N GLU A 112 18.85 3.66 -0.44
CA GLU A 112 19.75 4.38 -1.34
C GLU A 112 20.34 3.46 -2.42
N ALA A 113 20.67 2.21 -2.08
CA ALA A 113 21.15 1.24 -3.04
C ALA A 113 20.03 0.81 -4.02
N HIS A 114 18.78 0.66 -3.57
CA HIS A 114 17.65 0.48 -4.49
C HIS A 114 17.54 1.66 -5.46
N GLY A 115 17.60 2.90 -4.93
CA GLY A 115 17.55 4.11 -5.75
C GLY A 115 18.65 4.17 -6.80
N TYR A 116 19.88 3.80 -6.42
CA TYR A 116 21.00 3.64 -7.35
C TYR A 116 20.68 2.66 -8.47
N PHE A 117 20.36 1.40 -8.16
CA PHE A 117 20.15 0.38 -9.19
C PHE A 117 18.97 0.70 -10.10
N GLN A 118 17.89 1.26 -9.55
CA GLN A 118 16.72 1.66 -10.33
C GLN A 118 17.01 2.83 -11.27
N ALA A 119 17.77 3.84 -10.83
CA ALA A 119 18.17 4.95 -11.68
C ALA A 119 19.16 4.52 -12.77
N GLU A 120 20.15 3.70 -12.44
CA GLU A 120 21.06 3.15 -13.44
C GLU A 120 20.36 2.24 -14.44
N TYR A 121 19.34 1.49 -14.01
CA TYR A 121 18.51 0.71 -14.91
C TYR A 121 17.70 1.61 -15.85
N LEU A 122 17.17 2.74 -15.37
CA LEU A 122 16.50 3.74 -16.22
C LEU A 122 17.48 4.35 -17.24
N ASN A 123 18.71 4.67 -16.83
CA ASN A 123 19.76 5.12 -17.74
C ASN A 123 20.11 4.05 -18.79
N HIS A 124 20.20 2.78 -18.37
CA HIS A 124 20.40 1.66 -19.28
C HIS A 124 19.27 1.53 -20.31
N LEU A 125 18.00 1.68 -19.89
CA LEU A 125 16.87 1.69 -20.82
C LEU A 125 16.95 2.85 -21.82
N MET A 126 17.33 4.05 -21.37
CA MET A 126 17.51 5.19 -22.27
C MET A 126 18.61 4.91 -23.31
N LEU A 127 19.75 4.40 -22.87
CA LEU A 127 20.87 4.08 -23.75
C LEU A 127 20.53 2.97 -24.75
N THR A 128 19.86 1.91 -24.31
CA THR A 128 19.55 0.76 -25.15
C THR A 128 18.46 1.06 -26.18
N HIS A 129 17.43 1.83 -25.82
CA HIS A 129 16.28 2.10 -26.69
C HIS A 129 16.43 3.37 -27.52
N HIS A 130 17.13 4.39 -27.00
CA HIS A 130 17.25 5.70 -27.65
C HIS A 130 18.69 6.03 -28.05
N GLY A 131 19.68 5.23 -27.65
CA GLY A 131 21.10 5.50 -27.95
C GLY A 131 21.68 6.69 -27.18
N GLU A 132 20.96 7.21 -26.19
CA GLU A 132 21.34 8.38 -25.41
C GLU A 132 21.57 8.01 -23.95
N GLU A 133 22.65 8.52 -23.36
CA GLU A 133 22.85 8.47 -21.91
C GLU A 133 22.13 9.63 -21.24
N LEU A 134 21.56 9.39 -20.07
CA LEU A 134 21.00 10.46 -19.25
C LEU A 134 22.11 11.37 -18.74
N ALA A 135 21.84 12.67 -18.74
CA ALA A 135 22.75 13.63 -18.16
C ALA A 135 23.03 13.30 -16.68
N PRO A 136 24.26 13.46 -16.18
CA PRO A 136 24.63 13.04 -14.81
C PRO A 136 23.75 13.66 -13.72
N ASP A 137 23.32 14.92 -13.89
CA ASP A 137 22.42 15.63 -12.99
C ASP A 137 21.00 15.05 -13.00
N VAL A 138 20.52 14.61 -14.17
CA VAL A 138 19.24 13.90 -14.27
C VAL A 138 19.34 12.54 -13.58
N ASN A 139 20.43 11.81 -13.78
CA ASN A 139 20.61 10.51 -13.14
C ASN A 139 20.69 10.62 -11.60
N ASP A 140 21.35 11.66 -11.06
CA ASP A 140 21.35 11.91 -9.61
C ASP A 140 19.94 12.22 -9.09
N LEU A 141 19.18 13.06 -9.81
CA LEU A 141 17.76 13.30 -9.48
C LEU A 141 16.95 11.99 -9.51
N LEU A 142 17.14 11.14 -10.52
CA LEU A 142 16.46 9.85 -10.61
C LEU A 142 16.77 8.95 -9.42
N ARG A 143 18.01 8.92 -8.94
CA ARG A 143 18.38 8.17 -7.72
C ARG A 143 17.53 8.62 -6.54
N ARG A 144 17.34 9.93 -6.37
CA ARG A 144 16.50 10.50 -5.30
C ARG A 144 15.03 10.22 -5.50
N VAL A 145 14.53 10.31 -6.73
CA VAL A 145 13.15 9.93 -7.07
C VAL A 145 12.92 8.46 -6.69
N CYS A 146 13.80 7.55 -7.10
CA CYS A 146 13.70 6.13 -6.80
C CYS A 146 13.81 5.85 -5.29
N SER A 147 14.75 6.50 -4.58
CA SER A 147 14.95 6.31 -3.13
C SER A 147 13.98 7.07 -2.23
N PHE A 148 13.13 7.94 -2.77
CA PHE A 148 12.20 8.78 -2.00
C PHE A 148 11.24 7.94 -1.16
N ALA A 149 10.88 8.42 0.04
CA ALA A 149 9.85 7.81 0.87
C ALA A 149 8.77 8.84 1.25
N PRO A 150 7.48 8.54 1.03
CA PRO A 150 6.42 9.55 1.09
C PRO A 150 6.01 9.97 2.50
N GLY A 151 6.51 9.33 3.56
CA GLY A 151 5.99 9.52 4.93
C GLY A 151 5.97 10.98 5.42
N VAL A 152 7.07 11.72 5.23
CA VAL A 152 7.16 13.15 5.64
C VAL A 152 6.19 14.01 4.82
N TRP A 153 6.13 13.77 3.51
CA TRP A 153 5.21 14.46 2.61
C TRP A 153 3.74 14.19 2.97
N GLN A 154 3.39 12.93 3.21
CA GLN A 154 2.04 12.51 3.57
C GLN A 154 1.57 13.12 4.89
N GLN A 155 2.45 13.19 5.89
CA GLN A 155 2.15 13.83 7.17
C GLN A 155 1.90 15.33 6.97
N LEU A 156 2.81 16.05 6.32
CA LEU A 156 2.66 17.48 6.08
C LEU A 156 1.42 17.81 5.24
N ARG A 157 1.13 17.00 4.22
CA ARG A 157 -0.05 17.19 3.37
C ARG A 157 -1.37 17.00 4.13
N GLN A 158 -1.39 16.17 5.18
CA GLN A 158 -2.57 16.02 6.05
C GLN A 158 -2.76 17.22 6.99
N ASP A 159 -1.66 17.85 7.42
CA ASP A 159 -1.67 18.97 8.35
C ASP A 159 -1.93 20.34 7.67
N LEU A 160 -1.69 20.42 6.37
CA LEU A 160 -1.89 21.65 5.58
C LEU A 160 -3.34 21.75 5.09
N ASP A 161 -4.07 22.75 5.61
CA ASP A 161 -5.35 23.19 5.04
C ASP A 161 -5.19 23.53 3.55
N SER A 162 -6.23 23.28 2.76
CA SER A 162 -6.27 23.35 1.28
C SER A 162 -5.90 24.70 0.65
N GLU A 163 -5.57 25.72 1.44
CA GLU A 163 -5.33 27.10 0.98
C GLU A 163 -3.85 27.42 0.68
N ARG A 164 -2.88 26.60 1.12
CA ARG A 164 -1.45 26.82 0.84
C ARG A 164 -0.93 25.83 -0.18
N GLU A 165 -0.02 26.26 -1.07
CA GLU A 165 0.70 25.35 -1.97
C GLU A 165 1.53 24.35 -1.15
N PRO A 166 1.10 23.07 -1.04
CA PRO A 166 1.68 22.17 -0.04
C PRO A 166 3.14 21.84 -0.34
N VAL A 167 3.52 21.90 -1.61
CA VAL A 167 4.89 21.66 -2.08
C VAL A 167 5.86 22.70 -1.52
N VAL A 168 5.52 24.00 -1.52
CA VAL A 168 6.39 25.06 -0.98
C VAL A 168 6.62 24.84 0.52
N ALA A 169 5.54 24.56 1.25
CA ALA A 169 5.62 24.26 2.68
C ALA A 169 6.50 23.03 2.95
N TYR A 170 6.39 21.98 2.13
CA TYR A 170 7.24 20.80 2.21
C TYR A 170 8.71 21.10 1.92
N LEU A 171 9.02 21.86 0.86
CA LEU A 171 10.39 22.24 0.50
C LEU A 171 11.06 23.09 1.59
N ASN A 172 10.32 23.99 2.22
CA ASN A 172 10.80 24.75 3.38
C ASN A 172 11.00 23.86 4.61
N ALA A 173 10.03 22.99 4.93
CA ALA A 173 10.11 22.09 6.08
C ALA A 173 11.27 21.09 5.98
N THR A 174 11.69 20.75 4.77
CA THR A 174 12.81 19.84 4.50
C THR A 174 14.15 20.55 4.29
N GLY A 175 14.18 21.89 4.38
CA GLY A 175 15.42 22.67 4.35
C GLY A 175 15.98 22.96 2.95
N LEU A 176 15.21 22.75 1.87
CA LEU A 176 15.67 23.08 0.51
C LEU A 176 16.03 24.57 0.40
N GLY A 177 15.28 25.45 1.08
CA GLY A 177 15.56 26.88 1.10
C GLY A 177 16.98 27.20 1.60
N THR A 178 17.39 26.57 2.70
CA THR A 178 18.74 26.69 3.23
C THR A 178 19.80 26.19 2.23
N LEU A 179 19.53 25.08 1.53
CA LEU A 179 20.45 24.50 0.52
C LEU A 179 20.68 25.43 -0.67
N VAL A 180 19.64 26.14 -1.12
CA VAL A 180 19.74 27.07 -2.27
C VAL A 180 20.05 28.51 -1.86
N GLY A 181 20.30 28.76 -0.56
CA GLY A 181 20.61 30.09 -0.03
C GLY A 181 19.42 31.06 0.01
N LYS A 182 18.19 30.55 0.01
CA LYS A 182 16.93 31.31 0.09
C LYS A 182 15.99 30.68 1.11
N ASP A 183 16.03 31.15 2.35
CA ASP A 183 15.22 30.61 3.44
C ASP A 183 14.41 31.73 4.11
N PRO A 184 13.05 31.72 4.03
CA PRO A 184 12.22 30.70 3.39
C PRO A 184 12.15 30.86 1.86
N LEU A 185 11.83 29.77 1.16
CA LEU A 185 11.40 29.83 -0.24
C LEU A 185 9.99 30.43 -0.31
N GLU A 186 9.80 31.38 -1.21
CA GLU A 186 8.48 31.92 -1.55
C GLU A 186 7.88 31.17 -2.76
N VAL A 187 6.55 31.28 -2.94
CA VAL A 187 5.85 30.69 -4.10
C VAL A 187 6.46 31.17 -5.42
N GLY A 188 6.84 32.45 -5.50
CA GLY A 188 7.47 33.01 -6.69
C GLY A 188 8.83 32.41 -7.02
N ASP A 189 9.60 31.96 -6.02
CA ASP A 189 10.92 31.36 -6.23
C ASP A 189 10.84 29.99 -6.92
N VAL A 190 9.76 29.25 -6.68
CA VAL A 190 9.60 27.88 -7.19
C VAL A 190 8.58 27.76 -8.32
N HIS A 191 8.01 28.88 -8.78
CA HIS A 191 6.95 28.88 -9.79
C HIS A 191 7.35 28.11 -11.06
N ASP A 192 8.53 28.40 -11.61
CA ASP A 192 9.03 27.75 -12.81
C ASP A 192 9.29 26.25 -12.59
N LEU A 193 9.78 25.89 -11.40
CA LEU A 193 9.97 24.48 -11.01
C LEU A 193 8.64 23.73 -10.97
N VAL A 194 7.60 24.34 -10.39
CA VAL A 194 6.25 23.78 -10.32
C VAL A 194 5.66 23.62 -11.73
N CYS A 195 5.86 24.60 -12.62
CA CYS A 195 5.41 24.52 -14.01
C CYS A 195 6.07 23.35 -14.75
N VAL A 196 7.39 23.18 -14.66
CA VAL A 196 8.10 22.06 -15.30
C VAL A 196 7.71 20.72 -14.68
N ALA A 197 7.60 20.64 -13.35
CA ALA A 197 7.18 19.43 -12.64
C ALA A 197 5.76 19.01 -13.04
N ARG A 198 4.84 19.96 -13.26
CA ARG A 198 3.49 19.67 -13.77
C ARG A 198 3.54 19.02 -15.15
N SER A 199 4.37 19.54 -16.07
CA SER A 199 4.57 18.94 -17.39
C SER A 199 5.18 17.53 -17.30
N VAL A 200 6.10 17.29 -16.36
CA VAL A 200 6.61 15.93 -16.09
C VAL A 200 5.47 15.01 -15.63
N GLY A 201 4.65 15.46 -14.69
CA GLY A 201 3.49 14.71 -14.21
C GLY A 201 2.48 14.39 -15.31
N GLU A 202 2.21 15.32 -16.22
CA GLU A 202 1.34 15.08 -17.39
C GLU A 202 1.85 13.98 -18.31
N LEU A 203 3.17 13.91 -18.55
CA LEU A 203 3.79 12.83 -19.31
C LEU A 203 3.65 11.49 -18.58
N VAL A 204 3.90 11.46 -17.27
CA VAL A 204 3.85 10.25 -16.44
C VAL A 204 2.44 9.67 -16.32
N ARG A 205 1.42 10.52 -16.18
CA ARG A 205 0.01 10.09 -16.03
C ARG A 205 -0.54 9.32 -17.24
N GLN A 206 0.10 9.46 -18.40
CA GLN A 206 -0.25 8.66 -19.58
C GLN A 206 0.09 7.18 -19.41
N PHE A 207 1.01 6.85 -18.49
CA PHE A 207 1.52 5.50 -18.28
C PHE A 207 1.05 4.91 -16.96
N ALA A 208 0.72 5.73 -15.96
CA ALA A 208 0.35 5.23 -14.64
C ALA A 208 -0.71 6.13 -13.95
N PRO A 209 -1.64 5.55 -13.15
CA PRO A 209 -2.76 6.28 -12.50
C PRO A 209 -2.34 7.45 -11.61
N GLN A 210 -3.01 8.60 -11.61
CA GLN A 210 -2.56 9.76 -10.82
C GLN A 210 -2.29 9.44 -9.34
N ASP A 211 -1.09 9.74 -8.85
CA ASP A 211 -0.67 9.59 -7.46
C ASP A 211 0.06 10.85 -6.98
N VAL A 212 -0.59 11.58 -6.07
CA VAL A 212 -0.08 12.84 -5.50
C VAL A 212 1.14 12.67 -4.60
N ASP A 213 1.41 11.45 -4.14
CA ASP A 213 2.58 11.12 -3.33
C ASP A 213 3.73 10.58 -4.19
N SER A 214 3.55 10.49 -5.51
CA SER A 214 4.55 9.96 -6.42
C SER A 214 5.62 11.01 -6.78
N PRO A 215 6.89 10.83 -6.41
CA PRO A 215 8.00 11.66 -6.87
C PRO A 215 8.27 11.53 -8.38
N SER A 216 7.72 10.53 -9.08
CA SER A 216 7.84 10.49 -10.55
C SER A 216 6.90 11.50 -11.21
N GLU A 217 5.71 11.73 -10.63
CA GLU A 217 4.76 12.75 -11.10
C GLU A 217 5.12 14.15 -10.64
N ASN A 218 5.66 14.26 -9.41
CA ASN A 218 6.14 15.51 -8.86
C ASN A 218 7.59 15.36 -8.39
N PRO A 219 8.58 15.51 -9.29
CA PRO A 219 10.00 15.37 -8.94
C PRO A 219 10.49 16.37 -7.89
N LEU A 220 9.72 17.44 -7.61
CA LEU A 220 10.04 18.36 -6.52
C LEU A 220 10.08 17.69 -5.15
N LEU A 221 9.32 16.59 -4.97
CA LEU A 221 9.32 15.83 -3.72
C LEU A 221 10.69 15.21 -3.40
N ALA A 222 11.51 14.94 -4.41
CA ALA A 222 12.82 14.31 -4.26
C ALA A 222 13.97 15.33 -4.08
N LEU A 223 13.76 16.61 -4.40
CA LEU A 223 14.80 17.64 -4.38
C LEU A 223 15.49 17.84 -3.02
N PRO A 224 14.80 17.78 -1.86
CA PRO A 224 15.47 17.97 -0.57
C PRO A 224 16.53 16.92 -0.26
N PHE A 225 16.54 15.80 -1.00
CA PHE A 225 17.48 14.70 -0.82
C PHE A 225 18.65 14.72 -1.81
N LEU A 226 18.75 15.73 -2.68
CA LEU A 226 19.95 15.93 -3.50
C LEU A 226 21.15 16.18 -2.58
N ASP A 227 22.32 15.65 -2.91
CA ASP A 227 23.49 15.75 -2.03
C ASP A 227 23.88 17.21 -1.81
N ALA A 228 23.89 17.65 -0.55
CA ALA A 228 24.32 18.99 -0.14
C ALA A 228 25.79 19.31 -0.50
N GLY A 229 26.56 18.33 -1.00
CA GLY A 229 27.91 18.50 -1.52
C GLY A 229 27.98 19.32 -2.81
N GLY A 230 26.86 19.46 -3.54
CA GLY A 230 26.70 20.45 -4.60
C GLY A 230 25.76 21.56 -4.12
N VAL A 231 26.26 22.78 -3.97
CA VAL A 231 25.36 23.94 -3.81
C VAL A 231 24.59 24.09 -5.11
N HIS A 232 23.32 23.66 -5.14
CA HIS A 232 22.47 23.79 -6.31
C HIS A 232 21.75 25.14 -6.25
N SER A 233 21.88 25.95 -7.30
CA SER A 233 20.98 27.10 -7.49
C SER A 233 19.65 26.63 -8.06
N LEU A 234 18.57 27.38 -7.82
CA LEU A 234 17.26 27.09 -8.42
C LEU A 234 17.32 26.97 -9.96
N ALA A 235 18.20 27.73 -10.60
CA ALA A 235 18.42 27.66 -12.04
C ALA A 235 19.03 26.32 -12.50
N VAL A 236 19.94 25.73 -11.72
CA VAL A 236 20.51 24.40 -12.00
C VAL A 236 19.42 23.33 -11.86
N ILE A 237 18.64 23.40 -10.77
CA ILE A 237 17.52 22.46 -10.54
C ILE A 237 16.52 22.53 -11.69
N LEU A 238 16.14 23.75 -12.11
CA LEU A 238 15.24 23.96 -13.23
C LEU A 238 15.78 23.31 -14.51
N ALA A 239 17.05 23.57 -14.85
CA ALA A 239 17.69 22.97 -16.02
C ALA A 239 17.71 21.43 -15.96
N THR A 240 17.95 20.84 -14.79
CA THR A 240 17.89 19.38 -14.59
C THR A 240 16.48 18.83 -14.80
N LEU A 241 15.45 19.50 -14.28
CA LEU A 241 14.05 19.12 -14.51
C LEU A 241 13.64 19.23 -15.98
N GLU A 242 14.12 20.25 -16.69
CA GLU A 242 13.87 20.39 -18.13
C GLU A 242 14.52 19.28 -18.94
N LYS A 243 15.75 18.87 -18.62
CA LYS A 243 16.40 17.71 -19.24
C LYS A 243 15.61 16.43 -18.98
N LEU A 244 15.17 16.20 -17.74
CA LEU A 244 14.31 15.06 -17.39
C LEU A 244 13.01 15.07 -18.21
N ARG A 245 12.31 16.21 -18.27
CA ARG A 245 11.11 16.39 -19.10
C ARG A 245 11.37 16.02 -20.55
N ASN A 246 12.49 16.47 -21.12
CA ASN A 246 12.83 16.20 -22.51
C ASN A 246 13.13 14.73 -22.75
N SER A 247 13.86 14.04 -21.87
CA SER A 247 14.10 12.59 -21.96
C SER A 247 12.79 11.79 -21.85
N LEU A 248 11.90 12.16 -20.94
CA LEU A 248 10.58 11.53 -20.82
C LEU A 248 9.74 11.76 -22.07
N ARG A 249 9.74 12.97 -22.61
CA ARG A 249 9.02 13.31 -23.83
C ARG A 249 9.50 12.49 -25.02
N LEU A 250 10.81 12.43 -25.23
CA LEU A 250 11.46 11.65 -26.28
C LEU A 250 11.00 10.18 -26.26
N SER A 251 10.99 9.55 -25.08
CA SER A 251 10.53 8.17 -24.93
C SER A 251 8.99 8.03 -25.07
N SER A 252 8.20 8.99 -24.58
CA SER A 252 6.74 8.94 -24.66
C SER A 252 6.18 9.05 -26.07
N GLU A 253 6.82 9.87 -26.92
CA GLU A 253 6.40 10.14 -28.30
C GLU A 253 6.80 9.01 -29.27
N HIS A 254 7.61 8.04 -28.82
CA HIS A 254 8.09 6.95 -29.67
C HIS A 254 6.93 5.98 -30.06
N PRO A 255 6.85 5.53 -31.32
CA PRO A 255 5.75 4.67 -31.78
C PRO A 255 5.83 3.23 -31.27
N VAL A 256 7.04 2.74 -30.95
CA VAL A 256 7.26 1.35 -30.52
C VAL A 256 7.05 1.24 -29.01
N SER A 257 6.30 0.23 -28.57
CA SER A 257 5.96 0.01 -27.16
C SER A 257 7.19 -0.21 -26.26
N GLU A 258 8.22 -0.89 -26.77
CA GLU A 258 9.47 -1.11 -26.06
C GLU A 258 10.20 0.19 -25.73
N ASP A 259 10.13 1.19 -26.61
CA ASP A 259 10.84 2.46 -26.41
C ASP A 259 10.11 3.38 -25.43
N ARG A 260 8.84 3.09 -25.13
CA ARG A 260 8.06 3.70 -24.04
C ARG A 260 8.33 3.07 -22.67
N ARG A 261 9.11 1.99 -22.63
CA ARG A 261 9.44 1.26 -21.40
C ARG A 261 10.17 2.14 -20.39
N PHE A 262 10.99 3.10 -20.85
CA PHE A 262 11.66 4.05 -19.97
C PHE A 262 10.65 4.87 -19.15
N VAL A 263 9.69 5.55 -19.79
CA VAL A 263 8.68 6.36 -19.08
C VAL A 263 7.78 5.48 -18.21
N ALA A 264 7.36 4.31 -18.68
CA ALA A 264 6.54 3.39 -17.89
C ALA A 264 7.29 2.91 -16.63
N THR A 265 8.57 2.57 -16.76
CA THR A 265 9.42 2.15 -15.62
C THR A 265 9.69 3.32 -14.67
N TYR A 266 9.93 4.53 -15.19
CA TYR A 266 10.09 5.74 -14.37
C TYR A 266 8.82 6.06 -13.58
N ALA A 267 7.65 5.99 -14.24
CA ALA A 267 6.35 6.18 -13.61
C ALA A 267 6.18 5.21 -12.44
N ASP A 268 6.49 3.93 -12.69
CA ASP A 268 6.38 2.86 -11.73
C ASP A 268 7.33 3.02 -10.52
N TYR A 269 8.60 3.36 -10.79
CA TYR A 269 9.60 3.63 -9.75
C TYR A 269 9.31 4.89 -8.95
N GLY A 270 8.32 5.70 -9.34
CA GLY A 270 7.74 6.72 -8.47
C GLY A 270 6.94 6.15 -7.31
N ARG A 271 6.24 5.03 -7.52
CA ARG A 271 5.22 4.50 -6.59
C ARG A 271 5.62 3.22 -5.91
N HIS A 272 6.57 2.52 -6.50
CA HIS A 272 7.05 1.25 -6.00
C HIS A 272 8.58 1.16 -6.03
N TRP A 273 9.11 0.25 -5.22
CA TRP A 273 10.50 -0.19 -5.25
C TRP A 273 10.58 -1.63 -5.70
N ASP A 274 11.50 -1.92 -6.61
CA ASP A 274 11.96 -3.28 -6.83
C ASP A 274 12.97 -3.59 -5.73
N ALA A 275 12.52 -4.33 -4.72
CA ALA A 275 13.39 -4.70 -3.61
C ALA A 275 14.47 -5.66 -4.13
N LEU A 276 15.70 -5.31 -3.82
CA LEU A 276 16.91 -6.06 -4.12
C LEU A 276 17.48 -6.67 -2.84
N VAL A 277 17.92 -7.91 -2.90
CA VAL A 277 18.60 -8.56 -1.77
C VAL A 277 19.98 -9.05 -2.19
N GLU A 278 20.95 -8.96 -1.29
CA GLU A 278 22.19 -9.69 -1.44
C GLU A 278 21.99 -11.15 -1.02
N CYS A 279 22.31 -12.08 -1.92
CA CYS A 279 22.21 -13.51 -1.66
C CYS A 279 23.15 -14.33 -2.54
N VAL A 280 23.33 -15.59 -2.18
CA VAL A 280 24.01 -16.62 -3.00
C VAL A 280 22.95 -17.55 -3.57
N VAL A 281 22.90 -17.67 -4.90
CA VAL A 281 21.94 -18.51 -5.63
C VAL A 281 22.64 -19.62 -6.40
N PRO A 282 22.00 -20.80 -6.54
CA PRO A 282 22.49 -21.82 -7.45
C PRO A 282 22.27 -21.39 -8.90
N LEU A 283 23.24 -21.68 -9.78
CA LEU A 283 23.17 -21.31 -11.20
C LEU A 283 22.45 -22.35 -12.05
N GLU A 284 22.62 -23.64 -11.76
CA GLU A 284 22.19 -24.75 -12.64
C GLU A 284 20.99 -25.55 -12.11
N ARG A 285 20.34 -25.06 -11.05
CA ARG A 285 19.11 -25.67 -10.53
C ARG A 285 18.09 -24.60 -10.13
N PRO A 286 16.78 -24.92 -10.18
CA PRO A 286 15.77 -24.03 -9.66
C PRO A 286 15.94 -23.80 -8.16
N PHE A 287 15.45 -22.66 -7.69
CA PHE A 287 15.44 -22.28 -6.28
C PHE A 287 14.20 -21.47 -5.95
N MET A 288 14.00 -21.17 -4.66
CA MET A 288 12.82 -20.48 -4.17
C MET A 288 13.19 -19.20 -3.43
N ILE A 289 12.47 -18.12 -3.73
CA ILE A 289 12.49 -16.88 -2.99
C ILE A 289 11.21 -16.83 -2.16
N ARG A 290 11.31 -16.63 -0.86
CA ARG A 290 10.15 -16.41 0.01
C ARG A 290 10.29 -15.05 0.67
N THR A 291 9.23 -14.26 0.62
CA THR A 291 9.10 -13.00 1.33
C THR A 291 7.87 -13.03 2.22
N SER A 292 7.94 -12.35 3.36
CA SER A 292 6.79 -12.05 4.20
C SER A 292 6.86 -10.62 4.69
N GLU A 293 5.71 -9.96 4.80
CA GLU A 293 5.60 -8.59 5.30
C GLU A 293 4.21 -8.35 5.90
N LYS A 294 4.09 -7.28 6.68
CA LYS A 294 2.80 -6.70 7.09
C LYS A 294 2.53 -5.43 6.32
N ARG A 295 1.31 -5.28 5.80
CA ARG A 295 0.86 -4.06 5.12
C ARG A 295 -0.38 -3.51 5.78
N ALA A 296 -0.61 -2.21 5.63
CA ALA A 296 -1.83 -1.60 6.12
C ALA A 296 -3.03 -2.00 5.25
N VAL A 297 -4.13 -2.44 5.87
CA VAL A 297 -5.36 -2.79 5.13
C VAL A 297 -6.02 -1.51 4.63
N ARG A 298 -6.28 -1.45 3.32
CA ARG A 298 -7.03 -0.35 2.71
C ARG A 298 -8.51 -0.73 2.65
N LEU A 299 -9.30 -0.19 3.58
CA LEU A 299 -10.76 -0.38 3.64
C LEU A 299 -11.57 0.72 2.94
N GLU A 300 -10.87 1.68 2.34
CA GLU A 300 -11.42 2.83 1.65
C GLU A 300 -10.96 2.81 0.21
N GLU A 301 -11.77 3.37 -0.69
CA GLU A 301 -11.41 3.46 -2.10
C GLU A 301 -10.10 4.25 -2.24
N PRO A 302 -9.12 3.69 -2.96
CA PRO A 302 -7.75 4.22 -3.01
C PRO A 302 -7.59 5.53 -3.78
N PHE A 303 -8.56 5.96 -4.60
CA PHE A 303 -8.52 7.23 -5.32
C PHE A 303 -9.83 8.02 -5.15
N GLY A 304 -9.71 9.15 -4.45
CA GLY A 304 -10.82 10.01 -4.05
C GLY A 304 -11.29 10.97 -5.12
N GLU A 305 -11.71 10.49 -6.29
CA GLU A 305 -12.55 11.32 -7.16
C GLU A 305 -14.02 11.15 -6.81
N GLY A 306 -14.48 11.98 -5.87
CA GLY A 306 -15.81 12.60 -5.91
C GLY A 306 -17.05 11.70 -5.98
N SER A 307 -16.93 10.38 -5.82
CA SER A 307 -18.07 9.48 -5.74
C SER A 307 -18.93 9.95 -4.57
N ARG A 308 -20.05 10.60 -4.90
CA ARG A 308 -21.10 10.95 -3.94
C ARG A 308 -21.54 9.65 -3.30
N LYS A 309 -20.94 9.30 -2.17
CA LYS A 309 -21.27 8.14 -1.35
C LYS A 309 -22.76 8.21 -1.04
N TRP A 310 -23.55 7.49 -1.84
CA TRP A 310 -24.95 7.29 -1.56
C TRP A 310 -25.04 6.47 -0.27
N LEU A 311 -26.07 6.72 0.55
CA LEU A 311 -26.24 6.11 1.87
C LEU A 311 -26.17 4.56 1.85
N SER A 312 -26.37 3.91 0.70
CA SER A 312 -26.23 2.45 0.56
C SER A 312 -24.80 1.93 0.69
N ASP A 313 -23.79 2.68 0.25
CA ASP A 313 -22.39 2.23 0.23
C ASP A 313 -21.73 2.39 1.60
N VAL A 314 -22.38 3.13 2.50
CA VAL A 314 -21.99 3.26 3.91
C VAL A 314 -22.01 1.91 4.63
N GLY A 315 -22.76 0.93 4.12
CA GLY A 315 -22.95 -0.38 4.75
C GLY A 315 -21.94 -1.48 4.37
N ARG A 316 -21.19 -1.35 3.27
CA ARG A 316 -20.30 -2.42 2.78
C ARG A 316 -18.89 -1.89 2.61
N LYS A 317 -17.99 -2.21 3.56
CA LYS A 317 -16.58 -1.91 3.37
C LYS A 317 -15.95 -2.93 2.43
N LYS A 318 -15.02 -2.45 1.62
CA LYS A 318 -14.27 -3.25 0.67
C LYS A 318 -12.81 -3.20 1.07
N ALA A 319 -12.13 -4.33 1.09
CA ALA A 319 -10.69 -4.38 1.20
C ALA A 319 -10.09 -4.26 -0.20
N HIS A 320 -9.25 -3.25 -0.43
CA HIS A 320 -8.57 -3.01 -1.69
C HIS A 320 -7.13 -3.51 -1.58
N GLN A 321 -6.76 -4.49 -2.40
CA GLN A 321 -5.47 -5.16 -2.35
C GLN A 321 -4.72 -5.04 -3.67
N LEU A 322 -3.64 -4.25 -3.69
CA LEU A 322 -2.73 -4.23 -4.82
C LEU A 322 -1.84 -5.46 -4.80
N ILE A 323 -1.78 -6.21 -5.90
CA ILE A 323 -0.96 -7.43 -6.05
C ILE A 323 -0.03 -7.32 -7.25
N ASN A 324 1.14 -7.98 -7.17
CA ASN A 324 1.99 -8.17 -8.34
C ASN A 324 1.56 -9.44 -9.06
N TYR A 325 1.13 -9.30 -10.31
CA TYR A 325 0.46 -10.35 -11.06
C TYR A 325 1.17 -10.71 -12.37
N GLY A 326 1.92 -9.80 -12.97
CA GLY A 326 2.57 -10.01 -14.25
C GLY A 326 4.08 -10.26 -14.18
N ASP A 327 4.64 -10.56 -13.01
CA ASP A 327 6.10 -10.63 -12.81
C ASP A 327 6.70 -12.05 -12.83
N ALA A 328 5.88 -13.10 -12.86
CA ALA A 328 6.30 -14.47 -13.11
C ALA A 328 5.57 -15.06 -14.32
N SER A 329 5.99 -16.21 -14.84
CA SER A 329 5.34 -16.92 -15.97
C SER A 329 3.96 -17.49 -15.61
N SER A 330 3.72 -17.81 -14.35
CA SER A 330 2.40 -18.14 -13.80
C SER A 330 2.23 -17.51 -12.43
N ASN A 331 1.01 -17.09 -12.11
CA ASN A 331 0.70 -16.43 -10.84
C ASN A 331 -0.49 -17.10 -10.17
N HIS A 332 -0.36 -17.29 -8.86
CA HIS A 332 -1.43 -17.79 -8.01
C HIS A 332 -1.59 -16.83 -6.84
N VAL A 333 -2.80 -16.31 -6.67
CA VAL A 333 -3.11 -15.38 -5.59
C VAL A 333 -4.17 -16.00 -4.70
N THR A 334 -3.99 -15.90 -3.40
CA THR A 334 -4.96 -16.35 -2.41
C THR A 334 -5.14 -15.28 -1.35
N CYS A 335 -6.33 -14.70 -1.29
CA CYS A 335 -6.76 -13.82 -0.21
C CYS A 335 -7.58 -14.63 0.80
N ARG A 336 -7.28 -14.51 2.09
CA ARG A 336 -7.96 -15.21 3.17
C ARG A 336 -8.39 -14.25 4.26
N ILE A 337 -9.54 -14.50 4.88
CA ILE A 337 -9.91 -13.85 6.13
C ILE A 337 -9.59 -14.80 7.28
N THR A 338 -8.77 -14.37 8.22
CA THR A 338 -8.47 -15.16 9.43
C THR A 338 -9.37 -14.79 10.60
N ASP A 339 -10.16 -13.73 10.45
CA ASP A 339 -11.08 -13.23 11.46
C ASP A 339 -12.42 -13.95 11.38
N SER A 340 -12.77 -14.74 12.40
CA SER A 340 -13.99 -15.55 12.43
C SER A 340 -15.30 -14.74 12.42
N ASN A 341 -15.23 -13.42 12.62
CA ASN A 341 -16.41 -12.54 12.62
C ASN A 341 -16.64 -11.84 11.28
N VAL A 342 -15.76 -12.05 10.30
CA VAL A 342 -15.81 -11.40 8.99
C VAL A 342 -15.73 -12.44 7.89
N GLU A 343 -16.45 -12.22 6.80
CA GLU A 343 -16.41 -13.06 5.60
C GLU A 343 -16.46 -12.20 4.34
N PHE A 344 -15.95 -12.74 3.24
CA PHE A 344 -16.08 -12.20 1.91
C PHE A 344 -17.53 -12.33 1.43
N VAL A 345 -17.99 -11.35 0.66
CA VAL A 345 -19.24 -11.48 -0.10
C VAL A 345 -18.94 -12.22 -1.39
N SER A 346 -19.45 -13.46 -1.53
CA SER A 346 -19.13 -14.35 -2.65
C SER A 346 -19.35 -13.73 -4.04
N ASP A 347 -20.43 -12.95 -4.22
CA ASP A 347 -20.86 -12.43 -5.52
C ASP A 347 -20.50 -10.95 -5.77
N GLY A 348 -19.40 -10.46 -5.21
CA GLY A 348 -19.06 -9.03 -5.36
C GLY A 348 -17.59 -8.68 -5.39
N TRP A 349 -16.70 -9.67 -5.42
CA TRP A 349 -15.29 -9.38 -5.60
C TRP A 349 -15.03 -8.92 -7.04
N ARG A 350 -14.09 -7.99 -7.20
CA ARG A 350 -13.71 -7.47 -8.51
C ARG A 350 -12.20 -7.45 -8.67
N VAL A 351 -11.76 -7.62 -9.90
CA VAL A 351 -10.38 -7.35 -10.29
C VAL A 351 -10.37 -6.07 -11.12
N LEU A 352 -9.51 -5.16 -10.72
CA LEU A 352 -9.33 -3.89 -11.40
C LEU A 352 -7.88 -3.77 -11.86
N ASP A 353 -7.65 -3.10 -12.99
CA ASP A 353 -6.31 -2.67 -13.37
C ASP A 353 -5.78 -1.59 -12.42
N GLU A 354 -4.54 -1.13 -12.62
CA GLU A 354 -3.98 -0.05 -11.80
C GLU A 354 -4.81 1.25 -11.88
N ARG A 355 -5.54 1.47 -12.98
CA ARG A 355 -6.40 2.65 -13.24
C ARG A 355 -7.86 2.44 -12.82
N TYR A 356 -8.17 1.36 -12.10
CA TYR A 356 -9.52 1.01 -11.62
C TYR A 356 -10.50 0.64 -12.74
N GLY A 357 -10.01 0.34 -13.93
CA GLY A 357 -10.80 -0.33 -14.96
C GLY A 357 -11.07 -1.78 -14.55
N GLU A 358 -12.33 -2.19 -14.54
CA GLU A 358 -12.72 -3.57 -14.24
C GLU A 358 -12.21 -4.52 -15.34
N ILE A 359 -11.68 -5.67 -14.93
CA ILE A 359 -11.16 -6.69 -15.84
C ILE A 359 -11.97 -7.98 -15.69
N ASP A 360 -12.82 -8.26 -16.67
CA ASP A 360 -13.80 -9.35 -16.60
C ASP A 360 -13.20 -10.76 -16.77
N ALA A 361 -12.08 -10.91 -17.49
CA ALA A 361 -11.62 -12.22 -18.00
C ALA A 361 -10.20 -12.60 -17.56
N LEU A 362 -9.90 -12.46 -16.27
CA LEU A 362 -8.51 -12.47 -15.81
C LEU A 362 -7.95 -13.84 -15.44
N ALA A 363 -8.75 -14.74 -14.86
CA ALA A 363 -8.24 -15.99 -14.30
C ALA A 363 -8.59 -17.20 -15.18
N ASP A 364 -7.64 -18.13 -15.31
CA ASP A 364 -7.88 -19.45 -15.89
C ASP A 364 -8.78 -20.29 -14.97
N ALA A 365 -8.64 -20.09 -13.66
CA ALA A 365 -9.49 -20.67 -12.62
C ALA A 365 -9.58 -19.74 -11.41
N ALA A 366 -10.77 -19.67 -10.80
CA ALA A 366 -11.02 -18.97 -9.55
C ALA A 366 -11.85 -19.84 -8.61
N GLU A 367 -11.49 -19.82 -7.33
CA GLU A 367 -12.22 -20.44 -6.24
C GLU A 367 -12.61 -19.34 -5.24
N VAL A 368 -13.91 -19.26 -4.95
CA VAL A 368 -14.47 -18.22 -4.09
C VAL A 368 -15.31 -18.88 -3.03
N THR A 369 -14.96 -18.62 -1.78
CA THR A 369 -15.67 -19.02 -0.58
C THR A 369 -15.80 -17.82 0.34
N PRO A 370 -16.65 -17.88 1.38
CA PRO A 370 -16.75 -16.79 2.36
C PRO A 370 -15.43 -16.48 3.08
N GLU A 371 -14.48 -17.42 3.13
CA GLU A 371 -13.20 -17.22 3.84
C GLU A 371 -12.00 -17.03 2.90
N ILE A 372 -12.12 -17.47 1.64
CA ILE A 372 -11.01 -17.57 0.71
C ILE A 372 -11.45 -17.10 -0.69
N VAL A 373 -10.68 -16.19 -1.27
CA VAL A 373 -10.71 -15.86 -2.69
C VAL A 373 -9.36 -16.26 -3.28
N ALA A 374 -9.34 -17.26 -4.15
CA ALA A 374 -8.13 -17.74 -4.81
C ALA A 374 -8.31 -17.73 -6.33
N PHE A 375 -7.28 -17.34 -7.06
CA PHE A 375 -7.30 -17.40 -8.51
C PHE A 375 -5.90 -17.62 -9.10
N TYR A 376 -5.88 -18.16 -10.30
CA TYR A 376 -4.68 -18.57 -11.02
C TYR A 376 -4.73 -18.11 -12.47
N ASP A 377 -3.56 -17.71 -13.00
CA ASP A 377 -3.42 -17.35 -14.40
C ASP A 377 -2.00 -17.61 -14.92
N SER A 378 -1.97 -18.12 -16.15
CA SER A 378 -0.77 -18.42 -16.92
C SER A 378 -0.65 -17.66 -18.24
N LYS A 379 -1.63 -16.82 -18.60
CA LYS A 379 -1.64 -16.03 -19.84
C LYS A 379 -0.43 -15.09 -19.95
N ALA A 380 0.15 -15.03 -21.15
CA ALA A 380 1.30 -14.17 -21.41
C ALA A 380 0.92 -12.68 -21.39
N ASP A 381 -0.26 -12.31 -21.89
CA ASP A 381 -0.71 -10.92 -21.92
C ASP A 381 -1.53 -10.58 -20.68
N ARG A 382 -0.85 -10.51 -19.53
CA ARG A 382 -1.45 -10.10 -18.25
C ARG A 382 -0.82 -8.81 -17.74
N PRO A 383 -1.61 -7.95 -17.08
CA PRO A 383 -1.09 -6.73 -16.47
C PRO A 383 -0.08 -7.05 -15.37
N ASN A 384 0.87 -6.13 -15.16
CA ASN A 384 1.92 -6.29 -14.16
C ASN A 384 1.38 -6.30 -12.73
N ARG A 385 0.35 -5.48 -12.47
CA ARG A 385 -0.32 -5.40 -11.17
C ARG A 385 -1.82 -5.23 -11.33
N LEU A 386 -2.51 -5.59 -10.27
CA LEU A 386 -3.97 -5.56 -10.19
C LEU A 386 -4.41 -5.13 -8.81
N TRP A 387 -5.55 -4.46 -8.76
CA TRP A 387 -6.30 -4.25 -7.54
C TRP A 387 -7.35 -5.33 -7.39
N LEU A 388 -7.39 -5.96 -6.21
CA LEU A 388 -8.49 -6.80 -5.80
C LEU A 388 -9.40 -6.00 -4.90
N GLU A 389 -10.65 -5.84 -5.31
CA GLU A 389 -11.69 -5.29 -4.48
C GLU A 389 -12.46 -6.43 -3.83
N LEU A 390 -12.32 -6.56 -2.52
CA LEU A 390 -12.87 -7.67 -1.75
C LEU A 390 -13.95 -7.13 -0.79
N PRO A 391 -15.24 -7.21 -1.14
CA PRO A 391 -16.30 -6.78 -0.25
C PRO A 391 -16.33 -7.64 1.01
N LEU A 392 -16.37 -6.98 2.16
CA LEU A 392 -16.40 -7.60 3.47
C LEU A 392 -17.78 -7.43 4.11
N ARG A 393 -18.25 -8.48 4.79
CA ARG A 393 -19.42 -8.41 5.68
C ARG A 393 -19.13 -9.17 6.97
N GLN A 394 -19.97 -8.93 7.97
CA GLN A 394 -19.93 -9.75 9.18
C GLN A 394 -20.48 -11.15 8.90
N THR A 395 -19.94 -12.15 9.58
CA THR A 395 -20.53 -13.48 9.58
C THR A 395 -21.93 -13.43 10.20
N PRO A 396 -22.85 -14.34 9.81
CA PRO A 396 -24.20 -14.39 10.37
C PRO A 396 -24.21 -14.47 11.91
N ALA A 397 -23.26 -15.20 12.50
CA ALA A 397 -23.12 -15.33 13.95
C ALA A 397 -22.77 -13.99 14.63
N ALA A 398 -21.81 -13.24 14.08
CA ALA A 398 -21.46 -11.91 14.59
C ALA A 398 -22.60 -10.90 14.39
N ALA A 399 -23.31 -10.99 13.27
CA ALA A 399 -24.47 -10.14 12.99
C ALA A 399 -25.59 -10.34 14.02
N VAL A 400 -25.86 -11.58 14.48
CA VAL A 400 -26.85 -11.87 15.54
C VAL A 400 -26.54 -11.10 16.82
N GLY A 401 -25.26 -10.98 17.20
CA GLY A 401 -24.86 -10.18 18.37
C GLY A 401 -25.24 -8.70 18.21
N MET A 402 -24.95 -8.11 17.06
CA MET A 402 -25.32 -6.72 16.76
C MET A 402 -26.85 -6.53 16.72
N TRP A 403 -27.58 -7.45 16.09
CA TRP A 403 -29.05 -7.42 16.08
C TRP A 403 -29.65 -7.54 17.47
N THR A 404 -29.05 -8.34 18.35
CA THR A 404 -29.47 -8.45 19.75
C THR A 404 -29.31 -7.11 20.48
N VAL A 405 -28.18 -6.43 20.28
CA VAL A 405 -27.97 -5.08 20.83
C VAL A 405 -29.03 -4.10 20.30
N LEU A 406 -29.24 -4.06 18.99
CA LEU A 406 -30.23 -3.17 18.38
C LEU A 406 -31.65 -3.46 18.86
N PHE A 407 -31.99 -4.75 19.02
CA PHE A 407 -33.28 -5.17 19.58
C PHE A 407 -33.44 -4.69 21.03
N MET A 408 -32.42 -4.85 21.88
CA MET A 408 -32.45 -4.37 23.27
C MET A 408 -32.55 -2.84 23.37
N ILE A 409 -31.91 -2.11 22.46
CA ILE A 409 -32.07 -0.65 22.35
C ILE A 409 -33.49 -0.30 21.91
N GLY A 410 -34.01 -1.02 20.89
CA GLY A 410 -35.37 -0.84 20.38
C GLY A 410 -36.44 -1.08 21.44
N THR A 411 -36.31 -2.15 22.23
CA THR A 411 -37.25 -2.42 23.34
C THR A 411 -37.20 -1.33 24.40
N ALA A 412 -36.00 -0.89 24.80
CA ALA A 412 -35.85 0.20 25.76
C ALA A 412 -36.45 1.52 25.25
N LEU A 413 -36.28 1.85 23.97
CA LEU A 413 -36.89 3.01 23.33
C LEU A 413 -38.42 2.92 23.28
N ILE A 414 -38.98 1.77 22.89
CA ILE A 414 -40.43 1.56 22.85
C ILE A 414 -41.03 1.70 24.25
N SER A 415 -40.42 1.08 25.26
CA SER A 415 -40.85 1.21 26.66
C SER A 415 -40.80 2.66 27.15
N PHE A 416 -39.76 3.40 26.78
CA PHE A 416 -39.67 4.83 27.09
C PHE A 416 -40.76 5.65 26.38
N LEU A 417 -41.04 5.39 25.10
CA LEU A 417 -42.09 6.09 24.36
C LEU A 417 -43.49 5.82 24.93
N ILE A 418 -43.80 4.57 25.30
CA ILE A 418 -45.05 4.22 25.96
C ILE A 418 -45.19 4.99 27.29
N PHE A 419 -44.11 5.06 28.06
CA PHE A 419 -44.09 5.83 29.29
C PHE A 419 -44.38 7.32 29.03
N VAL A 420 -43.68 7.94 28.06
CA VAL A 420 -43.88 9.36 27.72
C VAL A 420 -45.32 9.61 27.25
N PHE A 421 -45.88 8.72 26.42
CA PHE A 421 -47.26 8.85 25.95
C PHE A 421 -48.25 8.81 27.11
N ASN A 422 -48.13 7.81 27.99
CA ASN A 422 -48.98 7.68 29.18
C ASN A 422 -48.84 8.87 30.15
N TRP A 423 -47.63 9.43 30.27
CA TRP A 423 -47.35 10.62 31.07
C TRP A 423 -48.10 11.87 30.54
N PHE A 424 -48.13 12.05 29.21
CA PHE A 424 -48.87 13.15 28.60
C PHE A 424 -50.38 12.96 28.71
N GLU A 425 -50.88 11.75 28.53
CA GLU A 425 -52.31 11.43 28.57
C GLU A 425 -52.91 11.54 29.98
N SER A 426 -52.18 11.05 30.99
CA SER A 426 -52.69 11.00 32.37
C SER A 426 -52.54 12.32 33.15
N GLY A 427 -51.93 13.34 32.53
CA GLY A 427 -51.45 14.52 33.23
C GLY A 427 -50.24 14.22 34.12
N ARG A 428 -49.55 15.26 34.61
CA ARG A 428 -48.30 15.17 35.41
C ARG A 428 -48.40 14.40 36.73
N SER A 429 -49.52 13.73 37.01
CA SER A 429 -49.76 12.91 38.20
C SER A 429 -49.05 11.54 38.16
N HIS A 430 -48.64 11.07 36.98
CA HIS A 430 -48.08 9.73 36.80
C HIS A 430 -46.55 9.68 37.00
N SER A 431 -46.04 9.70 38.24
CA SER A 431 -44.58 9.63 38.49
C SER A 431 -43.93 8.33 37.95
N LEU A 432 -42.71 8.42 37.39
CA LEU A 432 -41.90 7.23 37.02
C LEU A 432 -41.78 6.27 38.21
N SER A 433 -42.38 5.09 38.10
CA SER A 433 -42.18 4.05 39.11
C SER A 433 -40.78 3.44 38.95
N GLY A 434 -40.26 2.83 40.01
CA GLY A 434 -38.99 2.09 39.93
C GLY A 434 -39.05 0.95 38.90
N THR A 435 -40.24 0.37 38.68
CA THR A 435 -40.48 -0.66 37.67
C THR A 435 -40.33 -0.12 36.25
N ASP A 436 -40.89 1.07 35.96
CA ASP A 436 -40.78 1.70 34.63
C ASP A 436 -39.33 2.02 34.28
N VAL A 437 -38.59 2.54 35.27
CA VAL A 437 -37.15 2.80 35.15
C VAL A 437 -36.40 1.49 34.88
N ALA A 438 -36.71 0.41 35.59
CA ALA A 438 -36.05 -0.89 35.39
C ALA A 438 -36.30 -1.46 33.99
N VAL A 439 -37.52 -1.33 33.45
CA VAL A 439 -37.87 -1.82 32.10
C VAL A 439 -37.07 -1.09 31.00
N ILE A 440 -36.70 0.17 31.22
CA ILE A 440 -35.88 0.95 30.28
C ILE A 440 -34.37 0.71 30.52
N LEU A 441 -33.94 0.74 31.79
CA LEU A 441 -32.52 0.70 32.14
C LEU A 441 -31.91 -0.70 32.01
N VAL A 442 -32.64 -1.79 32.27
CA VAL A 442 -32.07 -3.15 32.21
C VAL A 442 -31.69 -3.54 30.77
N PRO A 443 -32.57 -3.44 29.75
CA PRO A 443 -32.19 -3.76 28.38
C PRO A 443 -31.11 -2.82 27.84
N SER A 444 -31.17 -1.52 28.17
CA SER A 444 -30.16 -0.55 27.73
C SER A 444 -28.80 -0.77 28.40
N ALA A 445 -28.75 -1.18 29.67
CA ALA A 445 -27.52 -1.57 30.35
C ALA A 445 -26.91 -2.85 29.75
N ILE A 446 -27.74 -3.86 29.44
CA ILE A 446 -27.28 -5.08 28.76
C ILE A 446 -26.75 -4.75 27.36
N ALA A 447 -27.45 -3.93 26.59
CA ALA A 447 -27.01 -3.47 25.28
C ALA A 447 -25.69 -2.69 25.36
N ALA A 448 -25.56 -1.78 26.33
CA ALA A 448 -24.33 -1.04 26.59
C ALA A 448 -23.19 -1.99 26.97
N ALA A 449 -23.46 -2.97 27.85
CA ALA A 449 -22.47 -3.96 28.23
C ALA A 449 -22.00 -4.77 27.01
N LEU A 450 -22.93 -5.26 26.18
CA LEU A 450 -22.60 -5.99 24.95
C LEU A 450 -21.84 -5.14 23.92
N LEU A 451 -22.13 -3.84 23.82
CA LEU A 451 -21.36 -2.91 22.97
C LEU A 451 -19.96 -2.64 23.51
N LEU A 452 -19.80 -2.64 24.83
CA LEU A 452 -18.53 -2.44 25.52
C LEU A 452 -17.69 -3.71 25.58
N VAL A 453 -18.31 -4.91 25.48
CA VAL A 453 -17.57 -6.16 25.31
C VAL A 453 -16.70 -6.00 24.08
N ARG A 454 -15.39 -5.92 24.33
CA ARG A 454 -14.38 -5.78 23.28
C ARG A 454 -14.48 -7.01 22.39
N GLU A 455 -14.97 -6.83 21.17
CA GLU A 455 -14.79 -7.84 20.15
C GLU A 455 -13.29 -8.08 19.97
N ALA A 456 -12.87 -9.35 20.04
CA ALA A 456 -11.49 -9.74 19.76
C ALA A 456 -11.07 -9.32 18.33
N SER A 457 -12.06 -9.13 17.45
CA SER A 457 -11.91 -8.70 16.07
C SER A 457 -11.84 -7.18 15.93
N THR A 458 -10.69 -6.68 15.48
CA THR A 458 -10.55 -5.27 15.08
C THR A 458 -11.23 -5.00 13.72
N LEU A 459 -11.26 -5.99 12.82
CA LEU A 459 -11.85 -5.87 11.47
C LEU A 459 -13.37 -5.71 11.53
N SER A 460 -14.06 -6.57 12.27
CA SER A 460 -15.50 -6.48 12.56
C SER A 460 -15.86 -5.15 13.22
N THR A 461 -15.05 -4.72 14.20
CA THR A 461 -15.22 -3.42 14.86
C THR A 461 -15.16 -2.26 13.87
N ARG A 462 -14.22 -2.28 12.90
CA ARG A 462 -14.18 -1.24 11.86
C ARG A 462 -15.38 -1.34 10.93
N LEU A 463 -15.85 -2.52 10.55
CA LEU A 463 -17.05 -2.67 9.70
C LEU A 463 -18.27 -2.00 10.33
N ASN A 464 -18.44 -2.18 11.64
CA ASN A 464 -19.60 -1.67 12.38
C ASN A 464 -19.42 -0.32 13.07
N LYS A 465 -18.34 0.40 12.77
CA LYS A 465 -17.98 1.66 13.46
C LYS A 465 -19.17 2.63 13.58
N TYR A 466 -19.90 2.86 12.48
CA TYR A 466 -21.03 3.79 12.46
C TYR A 466 -22.23 3.27 13.26
N TRP A 467 -22.59 1.99 13.10
CA TRP A 467 -23.67 1.39 13.87
C TRP A 467 -23.41 1.41 15.37
N ARG A 468 -22.16 1.15 15.79
CA ARG A 468 -21.78 1.22 17.21
C ARG A 468 -21.85 2.63 17.77
N TYR A 469 -21.36 3.63 17.05
CA TYR A 469 -21.49 5.02 17.51
C TYR A 469 -22.95 5.47 17.53
N GLY A 470 -23.76 5.07 16.54
CA GLY A 470 -25.20 5.32 16.53
C GLY A 470 -25.89 4.68 17.74
N ALA A 471 -25.64 3.39 17.98
CA ALA A 471 -26.19 2.66 19.12
C ALA A 471 -25.77 3.26 20.47
N ALA A 472 -24.48 3.60 20.62
CA ALA A 472 -23.96 4.26 21.82
C ALA A 472 -24.56 5.66 22.03
N GLY A 473 -24.72 6.44 20.95
CA GLY A 473 -25.36 7.75 20.98
C GLY A 473 -26.83 7.68 21.39
N VAL A 474 -27.58 6.74 20.80
CA VAL A 474 -28.99 6.47 21.15
C VAL A 474 -29.12 6.05 22.61
N LEU A 475 -28.26 5.14 23.09
CA LEU A 475 -28.22 4.73 24.49
C LEU A 475 -27.91 5.91 25.43
N GLY A 476 -26.88 6.70 25.13
CA GLY A 476 -26.52 7.86 25.93
C GLY A 476 -27.65 8.89 26.01
N PHE A 477 -28.32 9.15 24.87
CA PHE A 477 -29.47 10.03 24.81
C PHE A 477 -30.66 9.50 25.61
N LEU A 478 -30.99 8.21 25.48
CA LEU A 478 -32.05 7.55 26.23
C LEU A 478 -31.80 7.64 27.74
N TRP A 479 -30.57 7.40 28.20
CA TRP A 479 -30.19 7.51 29.60
C TRP A 479 -30.32 8.95 30.12
N LEU A 480 -29.82 9.94 29.36
CA LEU A 480 -29.91 11.34 29.73
C LEU A 480 -31.37 11.79 29.89
N ILE A 481 -32.23 11.45 28.92
CA ILE A 481 -33.65 11.80 28.97
C ILE A 481 -34.34 11.11 30.13
N THR A 482 -34.11 9.81 30.33
CA THR A 482 -34.71 9.05 31.44
C THR A 482 -34.35 9.69 32.79
N LEU A 483 -33.10 10.13 32.97
CA LEU A 483 -32.66 10.84 34.16
C LEU A 483 -33.33 12.21 34.33
N ILE A 484 -33.51 12.98 33.25
CA ILE A 484 -34.21 14.27 33.28
C ILE A 484 -35.66 14.07 33.72
N PHE A 485 -36.40 13.14 33.10
CA PHE A 485 -37.79 12.85 33.46
C PHE A 485 -37.90 12.33 34.89
N TYR A 486 -36.99 11.46 35.32
CA TYR A 486 -36.92 10.99 36.70
C TYR A 486 -36.69 12.15 37.68
N GLY A 487 -35.72 13.03 37.40
CA GLY A 487 -35.44 14.20 38.21
C GLY A 487 -36.63 15.16 38.33
N ILE A 488 -37.26 15.49 37.20
CA ILE A 488 -38.48 16.33 37.17
C ILE A 488 -39.59 15.71 38.02
N SER A 489 -39.78 14.39 37.98
CA SER A 489 -40.81 13.71 38.77
C SER A 489 -40.56 13.72 40.28
N LYS A 490 -39.30 13.90 40.70
CA LYS A 490 -38.89 13.91 42.13
C LYS A 490 -38.82 15.30 42.73
N VAL A 491 -38.67 16.34 41.91
CA VAL A 491 -38.81 17.73 42.37
C VAL A 491 -40.28 17.94 42.76
N LYS A 492 -40.57 17.80 44.05
CA LYS A 492 -41.84 18.26 44.62
C LYS A 492 -41.88 19.77 44.44
N TRP A 493 -42.63 20.24 43.45
CA TRP A 493 -43.01 21.64 43.38
C TRP A 493 -43.92 21.88 44.58
N GLY A 494 -43.36 22.53 45.62
CA GLY A 494 -44.12 22.95 46.79
C GLY A 494 -45.20 23.93 46.33
N GLY A 495 -46.44 23.44 46.29
CA GLY A 495 -47.65 24.24 46.31
C GLY A 495 -48.10 24.39 47.75
#